data_AF-A0A9W7XEZ6-F1
#
_entry.id   AF-A0A9W7XEZ6-F1
#
_cell.length_a   1.000
_cell.length_b   1.000
_cell.length_c   1.000
_cell.angle_alpha   90.00
_cell.angle_beta   90.00
_cell.angle_gamma   90.00
#
_symmetry.space_group_name_H-M   'P 1'
#
loop_
_entity.id
_entity.type
_entity.pdbx_description
1 polymer ?
#
loop_
_entity_poly.entity_id
_entity_poly.type
_entity_poly.pdbx_seq_one_letter_code
_entity_poly.pdbx_strand_id
1 'polypeptide(L)'
;DRPRRPDMTGTRPYMSIGNLSKSSVERTVLDDWESIIYVLCWLGTFGVNYDDEGLHQIKDDENQETPDIYNWQSGDSIDIAKAKRADMHSQANFRSKIVRKFIKKPEYIYLKRLVIVLRETLIDNPNVSELGRGSLNMFDDNDDIFGPVADIEENYWDSKCSKYESDPFVRRSICADLIADDLLKVMIQARKEAISRLYGSNE
;
A
#
# COMPACT_ATOMS: atom_id res chain seq x y z
N ASP A 1 4.09 31.00 -13.77
CA ASP A 1 4.36 30.45 -12.42
C ASP A 1 4.43 28.94 -12.45
N ARG A 2 5.49 28.32 -11.93
CA ARG A 2 5.51 26.87 -11.71
C ARG A 2 4.69 26.59 -10.44
N PRO A 3 3.72 25.66 -10.45
CA PRO A 3 3.01 25.30 -9.22
C PRO A 3 4.03 24.84 -8.17
N ARG A 4 3.97 25.43 -6.97
CA ARG A 4 4.80 24.99 -5.83
C ARG A 4 4.40 23.55 -5.52
N ARG A 5 5.35 22.62 -5.62
CA ARG A 5 5.12 21.23 -5.20
C ARG A 5 4.78 21.24 -3.70
N PRO A 6 3.81 20.43 -3.26
CA PRO A 6 3.45 20.36 -1.86
C PRO A 6 4.65 19.89 -1.01
N ASP A 7 4.79 20.46 0.19
CA ASP A 7 5.83 20.04 1.13
C ASP A 7 5.58 18.58 1.57
N MET A 8 6.66 17.80 1.66
CA MET A 8 6.61 16.43 2.14
C MET A 8 6.37 16.43 3.65
N THR A 9 5.27 15.81 4.11
CA THR A 9 4.91 15.77 5.54
C THR A 9 4.72 14.33 6.02
N GLY A 10 5.01 14.06 7.30
CA GLY A 10 4.86 12.73 7.93
C GLY A 10 6.19 12.04 8.25
N THR A 11 6.13 10.75 8.58
CA THR A 11 7.29 9.91 8.90
C THR A 11 7.61 9.00 7.72
N ARG A 12 8.83 9.08 7.19
CA ARG A 12 9.26 8.45 5.91
C ARG A 12 8.77 7.00 5.67
N PRO A 13 8.93 6.04 6.61
CA PRO A 13 8.43 4.67 6.42
C PRO A 13 6.93 4.57 6.18
N TYR A 14 6.15 5.54 6.62
CA TYR A 14 4.70 5.50 6.53
C TYR A 14 4.13 6.47 5.49
N MET A 15 4.92 7.37 4.91
CA MET A 15 4.44 8.25 3.85
C MET A 15 3.97 7.45 2.62
N SER A 16 2.88 7.88 1.98
CA SER A 16 2.47 7.35 0.67
C SER A 16 3.54 7.58 -0.40
N ILE A 17 3.52 6.76 -1.46
CA ILE A 17 4.41 6.89 -2.62
C ILE A 17 4.18 8.24 -3.31
N GLY A 18 2.95 8.73 -3.39
CA GLY A 18 2.65 10.05 -3.97
C GLY A 18 3.35 11.19 -3.23
N ASN A 19 3.32 11.13 -1.90
CA ASN A 19 4.01 12.07 -1.02
C ASN A 19 5.53 11.98 -1.15
N LEU A 20 6.09 10.76 -1.10
CA LEU A 20 7.53 10.51 -1.26
C LEU A 20 8.06 10.95 -2.64
N SER A 21 7.24 10.80 -3.68
CA SER A 21 7.57 11.19 -5.06
C SER A 21 7.38 12.68 -5.32
N LYS A 22 6.88 13.45 -4.34
CA LYS A 22 6.52 14.87 -4.49
C LYS A 22 5.59 15.11 -5.69
N SER A 23 4.57 14.27 -5.82
CA SER A 23 3.54 14.43 -6.86
C SER A 23 2.92 15.83 -6.77
N SER A 24 2.60 16.41 -7.93
CA SER A 24 1.87 17.67 -8.01
C SER A 24 0.36 17.49 -7.85
N VAL A 25 -0.12 16.25 -7.87
CA VAL A 25 -1.54 15.92 -7.63
C VAL A 25 -1.87 16.13 -6.15
N GLU A 26 -3.06 16.67 -5.88
CA GLU A 26 -3.55 16.86 -4.52
C GLU A 26 -3.63 15.51 -3.79
N ARG A 27 -3.22 15.50 -2.52
CA ARG A 27 -3.31 14.30 -1.69
C ARG A 27 -4.77 13.98 -1.44
N THR A 28 -5.07 12.68 -1.45
CA THR A 28 -6.42 12.17 -1.22
C THR A 28 -6.44 11.26 0.00
N VAL A 29 -7.63 10.85 0.42
CA VAL A 29 -7.81 9.84 1.48
C VAL A 29 -7.07 8.52 1.17
N LEU A 30 -6.78 8.22 -0.10
CA LEU A 30 -6.03 7.02 -0.47
C LEU A 30 -4.54 7.11 -0.09
N ASP A 31 -3.97 8.29 0.10
CA ASP A 31 -2.63 8.46 0.65
C ASP A 31 -2.59 8.05 2.14
N ASP A 32 -3.64 8.37 2.88
CA ASP A 32 -3.79 7.98 4.29
C ASP A 32 -4.00 6.47 4.42
N TRP A 33 -4.82 5.87 3.55
CA TRP A 33 -5.00 4.41 3.51
C TRP A 33 -3.72 3.66 3.17
N GLU A 34 -2.94 4.16 2.22
CA GLU A 34 -1.63 3.60 1.90
C GLU A 34 -0.69 3.67 3.11
N SER A 35 -0.70 4.79 3.83
CA SER A 35 0.06 4.99 5.07
C SER A 35 -0.37 4.00 6.16
N ILE A 36 -1.68 3.75 6.32
CA ILE A 36 -2.22 2.74 7.25
C ILE A 36 -1.68 1.35 6.91
N ILE A 37 -1.73 0.95 5.63
CA ILE A 37 -1.20 -0.35 5.21
C ILE A 37 0.29 -0.45 5.54
N TYR A 38 1.07 0.61 5.31
CA TYR A 38 2.50 0.61 5.66
C TYR A 38 2.76 0.45 7.15
N VAL A 39 1.97 1.12 8.00
CA VAL A 39 2.05 0.93 9.45
C VAL A 39 1.72 -0.51 9.82
N LEU A 40 0.64 -1.08 9.29
CA LEU A 40 0.24 -2.46 9.60
C LEU A 40 1.27 -3.49 9.11
N CYS A 41 1.90 -3.26 7.95
CA CYS A 41 3.01 -4.07 7.47
C CYS A 41 4.22 -3.98 8.39
N TRP A 42 4.56 -2.77 8.85
CA TRP A 42 5.65 -2.55 9.79
C TRP A 42 5.43 -3.29 11.11
N LEU A 43 4.24 -3.11 11.70
CA LEU A 43 3.84 -3.81 12.92
C LEU A 43 3.82 -5.32 12.72
N GLY A 44 3.34 -5.80 11.57
CA GLY A 44 3.31 -7.22 11.26
C GLY A 44 4.70 -7.87 11.19
N THR A 45 5.69 -7.14 10.69
CA THR A 45 7.07 -7.63 10.56
C THR A 45 7.88 -7.47 11.85
N PHE A 46 7.81 -6.32 12.50
CA PHE A 46 8.67 -5.99 13.63
C PHE A 46 8.02 -6.15 15.00
N GLY A 47 6.70 -6.28 15.03
CA GLY A 47 5.93 -6.45 16.25
C GLY A 47 5.23 -5.18 16.72
N VAL A 48 4.25 -5.37 17.60
CA VAL A 48 3.50 -4.30 18.27
C VAL A 48 4.06 -4.05 19.66
N ASN A 49 4.49 -5.11 20.36
CA ASN A 49 5.06 -5.04 21.70
C ASN A 49 6.58 -5.20 21.67
N TYR A 50 7.25 -4.73 22.73
CA TYR A 50 8.69 -4.95 22.90
C TYR A 50 9.04 -6.45 22.94
N ASP A 51 8.16 -7.27 23.52
CA ASP A 51 8.31 -8.73 23.63
C ASP A 51 7.91 -9.48 22.33
N ASP A 52 7.48 -8.75 21.31
CA ASP A 52 7.35 -9.33 19.98
C ASP A 52 8.75 -9.41 19.38
N GLU A 53 9.31 -10.62 19.44
CA GLU A 53 10.68 -10.97 19.06
C GLU A 53 11.10 -10.56 17.62
N GLY A 54 10.25 -9.90 16.84
CA GLY A 54 10.51 -9.50 15.46
C GLY A 54 11.72 -8.57 15.29
N LEU A 55 11.96 -7.64 16.21
CA LEU A 55 13.11 -6.73 16.12
C LEU A 55 14.39 -7.28 16.78
N HIS A 56 14.24 -8.17 17.77
CA HIS A 56 15.35 -8.82 18.48
C HIS A 56 15.96 -9.96 17.66
N GLN A 57 15.15 -10.77 16.98
CA GLN A 57 15.65 -11.86 16.13
C GLN A 57 16.52 -11.38 14.95
N ILE A 58 16.24 -10.19 14.39
CA ILE A 58 17.00 -9.62 13.27
C ILE A 58 18.41 -9.17 13.70
N LYS A 59 18.60 -8.80 14.96
CA LYS A 59 19.90 -8.32 15.47
C LYS A 59 20.79 -9.44 16.01
N ASP A 60 20.18 -10.54 16.47
CA ASP A 60 20.89 -11.62 17.16
C ASP A 60 21.27 -12.79 16.25
N ASP A 61 20.78 -12.84 15.00
CA ASP A 61 21.14 -13.86 14.02
C ASP A 61 21.87 -13.21 12.83
N GLU A 62 23.21 -13.30 12.82
CA GLU A 62 24.07 -12.76 11.74
C GLU A 62 23.74 -13.35 10.35
N ASN A 63 22.96 -14.44 10.29
CA ASN A 63 22.49 -15.05 9.04
C ASN A 63 21.05 -14.66 8.66
N GLN A 64 20.33 -13.89 9.49
CA GLN A 64 19.01 -13.39 9.12
C GLN A 64 19.11 -12.19 8.19
N GLU A 65 18.67 -12.41 6.96
CA GLU A 65 18.46 -11.35 5.98
C GLU A 65 17.44 -10.33 6.52
N THR A 66 17.87 -9.08 6.68
CA THR A 66 17.01 -7.96 7.07
C THR A 66 15.75 -7.93 6.19
N PRO A 67 14.54 -7.87 6.78
CA PRO A 67 13.31 -7.84 6.00
C PRO A 67 13.28 -6.68 5.00
N ASP A 68 12.78 -6.91 3.78
CA ASP A 68 12.72 -5.92 2.69
C ASP A 68 12.05 -4.60 3.11
N ILE A 69 11.06 -4.68 4.01
CA ILE A 69 10.35 -3.54 4.56
C ILE A 69 11.27 -2.53 5.29
N TYR A 70 12.47 -2.95 5.74
CA TYR A 70 13.48 -2.06 6.32
C TYR A 70 13.98 -1.01 5.32
N ASN A 71 13.91 -1.31 4.01
CA ASN A 71 14.22 -0.35 2.96
C ASN A 71 13.21 0.80 2.89
N TRP A 72 12.06 0.71 3.57
CA TRP A 72 11.08 1.79 3.60
C TRP A 72 11.50 2.98 4.49
N GLN A 73 12.57 2.85 5.27
CA GLN A 73 13.11 3.95 6.09
C GLN A 73 14.54 4.36 5.69
N SER A 74 15.15 3.66 4.73
CA SER A 74 16.56 3.82 4.37
C SER A 74 16.70 4.53 3.03
N GLY A 75 17.71 5.40 2.90
CA GLY A 75 17.94 6.18 1.68
C GLY A 75 17.15 7.48 1.61
N ASP A 76 17.03 8.03 0.39
CA ASP A 76 16.24 9.23 0.12
C ASP A 76 14.75 8.90 -0.14
N SER A 77 13.91 9.92 -0.33
CA SER A 77 12.47 9.70 -0.53
C SER A 77 12.17 8.92 -1.82
N ILE A 78 13.01 9.02 -2.84
CA ILE A 78 12.83 8.31 -4.12
C ILE A 78 13.19 6.84 -3.93
N ASP A 79 14.28 6.54 -3.21
CA ASP A 79 14.67 5.17 -2.87
C ASP A 79 13.55 4.45 -2.11
N ILE A 80 12.98 5.12 -1.11
CA ILE A 80 11.88 4.60 -0.31
C ILE A 80 10.64 4.37 -1.17
N ALA A 81 10.30 5.31 -2.06
CA ALA A 81 9.18 5.15 -2.98
C ALA A 81 9.37 3.96 -3.93
N LYS A 82 10.59 3.78 -4.47
CA LYS A 82 10.93 2.65 -5.34
C LYS A 82 10.81 1.31 -4.62
N ALA A 83 11.33 1.21 -3.39
CA ALA A 83 11.20 0.01 -2.57
C ALA A 83 9.72 -0.34 -2.34
N LYS A 84 8.92 0.64 -1.88
CA LYS A 84 7.47 0.48 -1.67
C LYS A 84 6.74 0.02 -2.93
N ARG A 85 7.03 0.61 -4.09
CA ARG A 85 6.44 0.15 -5.37
C ARG A 85 6.82 -1.28 -5.68
N ALA A 86 8.11 -1.62 -5.61
CA ALA A 86 8.60 -2.95 -5.91
C ALA A 86 7.96 -4.02 -5.01
N ASP A 87 7.71 -3.68 -3.75
CA ASP A 87 7.14 -4.60 -2.77
C ASP A 87 5.61 -4.71 -2.86
N MET A 88 4.93 -3.64 -3.25
CA MET A 88 3.47 -3.56 -3.22
C MET A 88 2.79 -3.82 -4.58
N HIS A 89 3.50 -3.72 -5.71
CA HIS A 89 2.88 -3.69 -7.05
C HIS A 89 2.12 -4.97 -7.44
N SER A 90 2.52 -6.15 -6.94
CA SER A 90 1.83 -7.40 -7.22
C SER A 90 1.56 -8.19 -5.94
N GLN A 91 0.49 -8.98 -5.97
CA GLN A 91 0.16 -9.88 -4.86
C GLN A 91 1.30 -10.88 -4.57
N ALA A 92 2.00 -11.34 -5.61
CA ALA A 92 3.14 -12.23 -5.48
C ALA A 92 4.29 -11.58 -4.71
N ASN A 93 4.69 -10.36 -5.10
CA ASN A 93 5.76 -9.63 -4.42
C ASN A 93 5.38 -9.23 -3.01
N PHE A 94 4.16 -8.73 -2.83
CA PHE A 94 3.68 -8.37 -1.51
C PHE A 94 3.69 -9.57 -0.56
N ARG A 95 3.30 -10.74 -1.06
CA ARG A 95 3.32 -11.98 -0.29
C ARG A 95 4.74 -12.44 0.05
N SER A 96 5.65 -12.44 -0.92
CA SER A 96 7.00 -12.97 -0.76
C SER A 96 7.90 -12.07 0.07
N LYS A 97 7.85 -10.75 -0.15
CA LYS A 97 8.74 -9.77 0.46
C LYS A 97 8.26 -9.23 1.80
N ILE A 98 6.95 -9.02 1.94
CA ILE A 98 6.39 -8.37 3.13
C ILE A 98 5.71 -9.41 4.03
N VAL A 99 4.64 -10.03 3.54
CA VAL A 99 3.76 -10.87 4.35
C VAL A 99 4.42 -12.18 4.83
N ARG A 100 5.42 -12.69 4.12
CA ARG A 100 6.21 -13.86 4.56
C ARG A 100 7.13 -13.54 5.74
N LYS A 101 7.50 -12.27 5.91
CA LYS A 101 8.37 -11.79 6.99
C LYS A 101 7.60 -11.38 8.25
N PHE A 102 6.27 -11.53 8.26
CA PHE A 102 5.47 -11.28 9.46
C PHE A 102 5.83 -12.25 10.59
N ILE A 103 5.70 -11.77 11.83
CA ILE A 103 5.90 -12.58 13.04
C ILE A 103 5.00 -13.82 12.99
N LYS A 104 5.59 -14.99 13.27
CA LYS A 104 4.92 -16.31 13.14
C LYS A 104 4.03 -16.68 14.34
N LYS A 105 3.66 -15.70 15.18
CA LYS A 105 2.78 -15.93 16.33
C LYS A 105 1.30 -15.98 15.87
N PRO A 106 0.43 -16.77 16.53
CA PRO A 106 -0.96 -16.94 16.12
C PRO A 106 -1.75 -15.63 15.99
N GLU A 107 -1.48 -14.64 16.83
CA GLU A 107 -2.20 -13.36 16.87
C GLU A 107 -1.99 -12.56 15.57
N TYR A 108 -0.83 -12.72 14.95
CA TYR A 108 -0.44 -12.02 13.72
C TYR A 108 -1.12 -12.60 12.47
N ILE A 109 -1.76 -13.78 12.56
CA ILE A 109 -2.49 -14.35 11.42
C ILE A 109 -3.63 -13.44 10.96
N TYR A 110 -4.29 -12.75 11.89
CA TYR A 110 -5.40 -11.85 11.59
C TYR A 110 -4.91 -10.55 10.98
N LEU A 111 -3.82 -9.99 11.51
CA LEU A 111 -3.16 -8.82 10.93
C LEU A 111 -2.67 -9.12 9.50
N LYS A 112 -2.05 -10.28 9.30
CA LYS A 112 -1.64 -10.79 7.99
C LYS A 112 -2.79 -10.87 6.99
N ARG A 113 -3.93 -11.44 7.40
CA ARG A 113 -5.13 -11.50 6.53
C ARG A 113 -5.65 -10.11 6.22
N LEU A 114 -5.73 -9.23 7.22
CA LEU A 114 -6.21 -7.85 7.05
C LEU A 114 -5.37 -7.09 6.03
N VAL A 115 -4.04 -7.10 6.15
CA VAL A 115 -3.18 -6.33 5.22
C VAL A 115 -3.24 -6.87 3.79
N ILE A 116 -3.42 -8.18 3.61
CA ILE A 116 -3.61 -8.79 2.28
C ILE A 116 -4.89 -8.23 1.64
N VAL A 117 -6.01 -8.27 2.36
CA VAL A 117 -7.30 -7.81 1.83
C VAL A 117 -7.30 -6.30 1.62
N LEU A 118 -6.70 -5.52 2.52
CA LEU A 118 -6.57 -4.07 2.33
C LEU A 118 -5.71 -3.73 1.11
N ARG A 119 -4.58 -4.41 0.91
CA ARG A 119 -3.72 -4.22 -0.27
C ARG A 119 -4.45 -4.60 -1.56
N GLU A 120 -5.14 -5.73 -1.57
CA GLU A 120 -5.99 -6.15 -2.71
C GLU A 120 -7.08 -5.13 -2.99
N THR A 121 -7.72 -4.60 -1.96
CA THR A 121 -8.81 -3.60 -2.10
C THR A 121 -8.29 -2.23 -2.55
N LEU A 122 -7.07 -1.85 -2.16
CA LEU A 122 -6.45 -0.58 -2.58
C LEU A 122 -5.90 -0.64 -4.01
N ILE A 123 -5.33 -1.79 -4.41
CA ILE A 123 -4.54 -1.92 -5.64
C ILE A 123 -5.25 -2.77 -6.70
N ASP A 124 -5.78 -3.92 -6.33
CA ASP A 124 -6.43 -4.85 -7.27
C ASP A 124 -7.96 -4.72 -7.21
N ASN A 125 -8.47 -3.52 -6.91
CA ASN A 125 -9.90 -3.29 -6.76
C ASN A 125 -10.63 -3.61 -8.08
N PRO A 126 -11.54 -4.61 -8.12
CA PRO A 126 -12.19 -4.99 -9.36
C PRO A 126 -13.16 -3.93 -9.88
N ASN A 127 -13.56 -2.97 -9.04
CA ASN A 127 -14.46 -1.88 -9.42
C ASN A 127 -13.71 -0.73 -10.12
N VAL A 128 -12.38 -0.79 -10.19
CA VAL A 128 -11.54 0.24 -10.80
C VAL A 128 -10.59 -0.41 -11.80
N SER A 129 -10.34 0.28 -12.90
CA SER A 129 -9.36 -0.16 -13.90
C SER A 129 -7.95 -0.25 -13.33
N GLU A 130 -7.10 -1.05 -13.97
CA GLU A 130 -5.69 -1.16 -13.61
C GLU A 130 -4.98 0.21 -13.70
N LEU A 131 -5.44 1.12 -14.56
CA LEU A 131 -4.89 2.47 -14.67
C LEU A 131 -5.17 3.34 -13.44
N GLY A 132 -6.16 2.99 -12.61
CA GLY A 132 -6.47 3.65 -11.34
C GLY A 132 -5.55 3.25 -10.17
N ARG A 133 -4.62 2.31 -10.39
CA ARG A 133 -3.66 1.81 -9.38
C ARG A 133 -2.65 2.86 -8.89
N GLY A 134 -2.63 4.05 -9.50
CA GLY A 134 -1.67 5.08 -9.15
C GLY A 134 -0.23 4.64 -9.45
N SER A 135 0.69 5.04 -8.57
CA SER A 135 2.12 4.73 -8.68
C SER A 135 2.52 3.26 -8.58
N LEU A 136 1.55 2.36 -8.43
CA LEU A 136 1.78 0.93 -8.27
C LEU A 136 1.68 0.17 -9.59
N ASN A 137 1.31 0.85 -10.68
CA ASN A 137 1.61 0.36 -12.02
C ASN A 137 3.12 0.49 -12.27
N MET A 138 3.76 -0.66 -12.47
CA MET A 138 5.12 -0.73 -12.99
C MET A 138 5.05 -0.36 -14.47
N PHE A 139 5.13 0.92 -14.80
CA PHE A 139 5.59 1.31 -16.13
C PHE A 139 7.12 1.27 -16.07
N ASP A 140 7.73 0.46 -16.93
CA ASP A 140 9.18 0.26 -17.01
C ASP A 140 9.84 1.65 -17.15
N ASP A 141 10.85 1.96 -16.32
CA ASP A 141 11.55 3.25 -16.35
C ASP A 141 12.27 3.48 -17.71
N ASN A 142 12.27 2.49 -18.62
CA ASN A 142 12.80 2.58 -19.99
C ASN A 142 11.75 2.88 -21.08
N ASP A 143 10.46 2.85 -20.77
CA ASP A 143 9.43 3.19 -21.75
C ASP A 143 9.21 4.71 -21.73
N ASP A 144 9.98 5.37 -22.59
CA ASP A 144 9.71 6.71 -23.12
C ASP A 144 8.42 6.68 -23.98
N ILE A 145 7.32 6.12 -23.47
CA ILE A 145 6.16 5.73 -24.27
C ILE A 145 4.87 5.87 -23.42
N PHE A 146 4.32 7.08 -23.40
CA PHE A 146 2.85 7.24 -23.43
C PHE A 146 2.34 6.68 -24.76
N GLY A 147 2.39 5.35 -24.90
CA GLY A 147 1.86 4.62 -26.03
C GLY A 147 0.34 4.57 -25.93
N PRO A 148 -0.37 4.39 -27.06
CA PRO A 148 -1.82 4.32 -27.06
C PRO A 148 -2.26 3.18 -26.15
N VAL A 149 -3.04 3.53 -25.13
CA VAL A 149 -3.74 2.59 -24.24
C VAL A 149 -4.52 1.64 -25.15
N ALA A 150 -4.16 0.35 -25.16
CA ALA A 150 -4.95 -0.68 -25.84
C ALA A 150 -6.38 -0.65 -25.29
N ASP A 151 -7.37 -0.98 -26.12
CA ASP A 151 -8.79 -0.96 -25.78
C ASP A 151 -9.09 -1.84 -24.55
N ILE A 152 -8.99 -1.25 -23.35
CA ILE A 152 -9.43 -1.83 -22.08
C ILE A 152 -10.94 -1.62 -22.04
N GLU A 153 -11.71 -2.67 -21.71
CA GLU A 153 -13.14 -2.55 -21.44
C GLU A 153 -13.37 -1.41 -20.44
N GLU A 154 -14.00 -0.34 -20.93
CA GLU A 154 -14.14 0.92 -20.22
C GLU A 154 -15.05 0.71 -19.02
N ASN A 155 -14.44 0.48 -17.85
CA ASN A 155 -15.18 0.47 -16.59
C ASN A 155 -15.78 1.87 -16.37
N TYR A 156 -16.92 1.96 -15.68
CA TYR A 156 -17.66 3.22 -15.45
C TYR A 156 -16.75 4.38 -14.98
N TRP A 157 -15.70 4.09 -14.21
CA TRP A 157 -14.75 5.09 -13.71
C TRP A 157 -13.66 5.48 -14.71
N ASP A 158 -13.33 4.62 -15.67
CA ASP A 158 -12.47 4.99 -16.79
C ASP A 158 -13.17 5.99 -17.72
N SER A 159 -14.50 5.88 -17.87
CA SER A 159 -15.30 6.86 -18.63
C SER A 159 -15.32 8.27 -17.99
N LYS A 160 -14.98 8.37 -16.70
CA LYS A 160 -14.83 9.64 -15.98
C LYS A 160 -13.42 10.23 -16.14
N CYS A 161 -12.44 9.43 -16.54
CA CYS A 161 -11.10 9.88 -16.85
C CYS A 161 -11.03 10.29 -18.32
N SER A 162 -10.33 11.38 -18.64
CA SER A 162 -9.96 11.61 -20.03
C SER A 162 -9.10 10.43 -20.49
N LYS A 163 -9.40 9.85 -21.66
CA LYS A 163 -8.54 8.83 -22.30
C LYS A 163 -7.10 9.29 -22.52
N TYR A 164 -6.83 10.60 -22.38
CA TYR A 164 -5.52 11.22 -22.47
C TYR A 164 -4.89 11.56 -21.10
N GLU A 165 -5.61 11.35 -19.99
CA GLU A 165 -5.05 11.58 -18.66
C GLU A 165 -4.01 10.50 -18.39
N SER A 166 -2.77 10.92 -18.27
CA SER A 166 -1.62 10.03 -18.34
C SER A 166 -0.90 9.93 -16.99
N ASP A 167 -1.18 10.86 -16.06
CA ASP A 167 -0.68 10.80 -14.70
C ASP A 167 -1.50 9.77 -13.88
N PRO A 168 -0.88 8.68 -13.42
CA PRO A 168 -1.58 7.66 -12.65
C PRO A 168 -2.09 8.18 -11.29
N PHE A 169 -1.47 9.22 -10.72
CA PHE A 169 -1.98 9.84 -9.48
C PHE A 169 -3.27 10.61 -9.71
N VAL A 170 -3.43 11.28 -10.86
CA VAL A 170 -4.69 11.95 -11.21
C VAL A 170 -5.80 10.92 -11.34
N ARG A 171 -5.55 9.81 -12.06
CA ARG A 171 -6.53 8.72 -12.19
C ARG A 171 -6.94 8.13 -10.84
N ARG A 172 -5.96 7.87 -9.96
CA ARG A 172 -6.22 7.38 -8.61
C ARG A 172 -7.03 8.37 -7.77
N SER A 173 -6.86 9.68 -7.99
CA SER A 173 -7.64 10.70 -7.28
C SER A 173 -9.12 10.70 -7.67
N ILE A 174 -9.44 10.36 -8.92
CA ILE A 174 -10.82 10.36 -9.44
C ILE A 174 -11.68 9.25 -8.80
N CYS A 175 -11.08 8.10 -8.49
CA CYS A 175 -11.74 6.96 -7.86
C CYS A 175 -11.51 6.88 -6.34
N ALA A 176 -10.94 7.93 -5.74
CA ALA A 176 -10.49 7.90 -4.35
C ALA A 176 -11.59 7.53 -3.35
N ASP A 177 -12.76 8.17 -3.45
CA ASP A 177 -13.87 7.95 -2.52
C ASP A 177 -14.44 6.53 -2.63
N LEU A 178 -14.57 6.00 -3.85
CA LEU A 178 -15.07 4.64 -4.07
C LEU A 178 -14.14 3.59 -3.44
N ILE A 179 -12.83 3.71 -3.70
CA ILE A 179 -11.85 2.78 -3.14
C ILE A 179 -11.82 2.92 -1.60
N ALA A 180 -11.93 4.14 -1.09
CA ALA A 180 -11.97 4.40 0.34
C ALA A 180 -13.19 3.77 1.02
N ASP A 181 -14.37 3.81 0.38
CA ASP A 181 -15.58 3.14 0.86
C ASP A 181 -15.40 1.62 0.94
N ASP A 182 -14.76 1.01 -0.04
CA ASP A 182 -14.46 -0.43 -0.02
C ASP A 182 -13.44 -0.78 1.07
N LEU A 183 -12.39 0.02 1.25
CA LEU A 183 -11.42 -0.15 2.34
C LEU A 183 -12.07 -0.02 3.72
N LEU A 184 -13.01 0.92 3.87
CA LEU A 184 -13.78 1.08 5.10
C LEU A 184 -14.63 -0.17 5.40
N LYS A 185 -15.27 -0.77 4.39
CA LYS A 185 -16.01 -2.04 4.56
C LYS A 185 -15.10 -3.16 5.06
N VAL A 186 -13.89 -3.26 4.51
CA VAL A 186 -12.87 -4.24 4.97
C VAL A 186 -12.53 -4.01 6.45
N MET A 187 -12.25 -2.78 6.87
CA MET A 187 -11.94 -2.46 8.26
C MET A 187 -13.11 -2.73 9.22
N ILE A 188 -14.34 -2.39 8.81
CA ILE A 188 -15.55 -2.68 9.60
C ILE A 188 -15.70 -4.19 9.81
N GLN A 189 -15.53 -4.98 8.75
CA GLN A 189 -15.62 -6.43 8.83
C GLN A 189 -14.53 -7.01 9.73
N ALA A 190 -13.28 -6.59 9.55
CA ALA A 190 -12.17 -7.04 10.38
C ALA A 190 -12.37 -6.70 11.87
N ARG A 191 -12.93 -5.53 12.18
CA ARG A 191 -13.31 -5.13 13.54
C ARG A 191 -14.38 -6.06 14.12
N LYS A 192 -15.45 -6.35 13.38
CA LYS A 192 -16.52 -7.27 13.84
C LYS A 192 -15.95 -8.64 14.19
N GLU A 193 -15.10 -9.17 13.33
CA GLU A 193 -14.45 -10.46 13.58
C GLU A 193 -13.51 -10.41 14.78
N ALA A 194 -12.77 -9.31 14.98
CA ALA A 194 -11.91 -9.14 16.15
C ALA A 194 -12.71 -9.11 17.45
N ILE A 195 -13.83 -8.37 17.49
CA ILE A 195 -14.75 -8.33 18.63
C ILE A 195 -15.32 -9.73 18.90
N SER A 196 -15.78 -10.43 17.86
CA SER A 196 -16.29 -11.79 17.98
C SER A 196 -15.27 -12.75 18.60
N ARG A 197 -13.99 -12.66 18.23
CA ARG A 197 -12.91 -13.46 18.82
C ARG A 197 -12.60 -13.12 20.28
N LEU A 198 -12.68 -11.84 20.64
CA LEU A 198 -12.36 -11.37 21.99
C LEU A 198 -13.50 -11.64 22.98
N TYR A 199 -14.75 -11.64 22.50
CA TYR A 199 -15.93 -11.65 23.37
C TYR A 199 -16.91 -12.81 23.11
N GLY A 200 -16.66 -13.69 22.14
CA GLY A 200 -17.39 -14.95 21.95
C GLY A 200 -16.44 -16.13 22.17
N SER A 201 -16.52 -16.86 23.28
CA SER A 201 -17.68 -17.67 23.70
C SER A 201 -18.26 -17.25 25.07
N ASN A 202 -19.50 -16.76 25.07
CA ASN A 202 -20.42 -16.76 26.21
C ASN A 202 -21.83 -16.99 25.64
N GLU A 203 -22.07 -18.19 25.14
CA GLU A 203 -23.42 -18.78 25.00
C GLU A 203 -23.44 -20.12 25.74
#